data_AF-A0A4R0UII1-F1
#
_entry.id   AF-A0A4R0UII1-F1
#
_cell.length_a   1.000
_cell.length_b   1.000
_cell.length_c   1.000
_cell.angle_alpha   90.00
_cell.angle_beta   90.00
_cell.angle_gamma   90.00
#
_symmetry.space_group_name_H-M   'P 1'
#
loop_
_entity.id
_entity.type
_entity.pdbx_description
1 polymer ?
#
loop_
_entity_poly.entity_id
_entity_poly.type
_entity_poly.pdbx_seq_one_letter_code
_entity_poly.pdbx_strand_id
1 'polypeptide(L)'
;MPKQFPQETVADALERSLRNAKHLRAKDAATVAAARGLAWKIDHWDELAEQAISDAEAKGKGTRPAVPQNDNTSLPTFLKYCAALGLVPEEEKPAKPARGKAAKPEATPVADELEEYLAKIS
;
A
#
# COMPACT_ATOMS: atom_id res chain seq x y z
N MET A 1 -2.76 8.69 -22.79
CA MET A 1 -2.29 8.62 -21.38
C MET A 1 -0.81 8.32 -21.39
N PRO A 2 0.02 8.92 -20.52
CA PRO A 2 1.45 8.66 -20.53
C PRO A 2 1.67 7.15 -20.28
N LYS A 3 2.48 6.51 -21.14
CA LYS A 3 2.84 5.08 -21.12
C LYS A 3 3.56 4.61 -19.83
N GLN A 4 3.59 5.43 -18.78
CA GLN A 4 4.42 5.24 -17.59
C GLN A 4 3.79 4.31 -16.56
N PHE A 5 2.46 4.25 -16.49
CA PHE A 5 1.70 3.37 -15.59
C PHE A 5 0.64 2.62 -16.40
N PRO A 6 0.99 1.47 -17.02
CA PRO A 6 0.01 0.65 -17.72
C PRO A 6 -1.06 0.13 -16.74
N GLN A 7 -2.27 -0.09 -17.23
CA GLN A 7 -3.26 -0.88 -16.51
C GLN A 7 -2.83 -2.36 -16.60
N GLU A 8 -2.28 -2.87 -15.51
CA GLU A 8 -1.84 -4.26 -15.35
C GLU A 8 -2.14 -4.73 -13.93
N THR A 9 -2.07 -6.03 -13.69
CA THR A 9 -2.27 -6.64 -12.37
C THR A 9 -1.11 -6.30 -11.42
N VAL A 10 -1.33 -6.42 -10.11
CA VAL A 10 -0.28 -6.25 -9.11
C VAL A 10 0.82 -7.28 -9.32
N ALA A 11 0.47 -8.52 -9.68
CA ALA A 11 1.44 -9.57 -10.00
C ALA A 11 2.29 -9.22 -11.22
N ASP A 12 1.69 -8.74 -12.31
CA ASP A 12 2.43 -8.35 -13.52
C ASP A 12 3.37 -7.17 -13.27
N ALA A 13 2.91 -6.17 -12.52
CA ALA A 13 3.70 -5.02 -12.10
C ALA A 13 4.88 -5.44 -11.20
N LEU A 14 4.67 -6.39 -10.28
CA LEU A 14 5.72 -6.96 -9.45
C LEU A 14 6.76 -7.67 -10.32
N GLU A 15 6.36 -8.57 -11.21
CA GLU A 15 7.30 -9.30 -12.08
C GLU A 15 8.10 -8.35 -12.97
N ARG A 16 7.47 -7.31 -13.50
CA ARG A 16 8.16 -6.25 -14.25
C ARG A 16 9.21 -5.55 -13.40
N SER A 17 8.89 -5.25 -12.15
CA SER A 17 9.82 -4.63 -11.20
C SER A 17 10.99 -5.56 -10.86
N LEU A 18 10.71 -6.84 -10.59
CA LEU A 18 11.73 -7.87 -10.30
C LEU A 18 12.67 -8.09 -11.49
N ARG A 19 12.16 -8.14 -12.73
CA ARG A 19 12.99 -8.26 -13.95
C ARG A 19 13.96 -7.08 -14.12
N ASN A 20 13.57 -5.88 -13.68
CA ASN A 20 14.38 -4.67 -13.81
C ASN A 20 15.35 -4.48 -12.63
N ALA A 21 15.16 -5.19 -11.52
CA ALA A 21 15.94 -5.05 -10.29
C ALA A 21 17.26 -5.85 -10.32
N LYS A 22 18.32 -5.22 -10.87
CA LYS A 22 19.65 -5.85 -11.04
C LYS A 22 20.42 -6.13 -9.73
N HIS A 23 19.97 -5.53 -8.62
CA HIS A 23 20.61 -5.67 -7.30
C HIS A 23 20.15 -6.91 -6.52
N LEU A 24 19.02 -7.52 -6.89
CA LEU A 24 18.50 -8.70 -6.21
C LEU A 24 19.41 -9.93 -6.38
N ARG A 25 19.41 -10.80 -5.38
CA ARG A 25 20.23 -12.02 -5.29
C ARG A 25 19.42 -13.19 -4.73
N ALA A 26 20.00 -14.39 -4.74
CA ALA A 26 19.34 -15.60 -4.25
C ALA A 26 18.88 -15.50 -2.77
N LYS A 27 19.57 -14.70 -1.94
CA LYS A 27 19.17 -14.46 -0.55
C LYS A 27 17.79 -13.79 -0.41
N ASP A 28 17.34 -13.08 -1.45
CA ASP A 28 16.08 -12.33 -1.46
C ASP A 28 14.90 -13.23 -1.90
N ALA A 29 15.15 -14.49 -2.27
CA ALA A 29 14.16 -15.39 -2.86
C ALA A 29 12.93 -15.62 -1.97
N ALA A 30 13.10 -15.70 -0.65
CA ALA A 30 12.00 -15.87 0.29
C ALA A 30 11.06 -14.65 0.27
N THR A 31 11.61 -13.44 0.31
CA THR A 31 10.84 -12.19 0.25
C THR A 31 10.15 -12.03 -1.10
N VAL A 32 10.83 -12.40 -2.20
CA VAL A 32 10.23 -12.41 -3.55
C VAL A 32 9.05 -13.37 -3.63
N ALA A 33 9.20 -14.60 -3.12
CA ALA A 33 8.12 -15.59 -3.11
C ALA A 33 6.92 -15.13 -2.27
N ALA A 34 7.17 -14.52 -1.10
CA ALA A 34 6.12 -13.96 -0.27
C ALA A 34 5.40 -12.79 -0.95
N ALA A 35 6.14 -11.89 -1.62
CA ALA A 35 5.57 -10.78 -2.39
C ALA A 35 4.67 -11.29 -3.53
N ARG A 36 5.07 -12.36 -4.24
CA ARG A 36 4.25 -13.01 -5.29
C ARG A 36 2.96 -13.59 -4.73
N GLY A 37 3.02 -14.26 -3.59
CA GLY A 37 1.83 -14.81 -2.94
C GLY A 37 0.82 -13.71 -2.56
N LEU A 38 1.31 -12.58 -2.05
CA LEU A 38 0.44 -11.43 -1.74
C LEU A 38 -0.09 -10.75 -3.01
N ALA A 39 0.72 -10.59 -4.04
CA ALA A 39 0.28 -10.00 -5.31
C ALA A 39 -0.86 -10.83 -5.93
N TRP A 40 -0.69 -12.16 -6.02
CA TRP A 40 -1.76 -13.06 -6.47
C TRP A 40 -3.03 -12.91 -5.63
N LYS A 41 -2.90 -12.89 -4.30
CA LYS A 41 -4.05 -12.72 -3.40
C LYS A 41 -4.79 -11.40 -3.65
N ILE A 42 -4.05 -10.31 -3.88
CA ILE A 42 -4.64 -8.98 -4.14
C ILE A 42 -5.41 -8.99 -5.45
N ASP A 43 -4.81 -9.54 -6.51
CA ASP A 43 -5.43 -9.54 -7.85
C ASP A 43 -6.73 -10.36 -7.92
N HIS A 44 -6.82 -11.46 -7.15
CA HIS A 44 -7.93 -12.41 -7.24
C HIS A 44 -9.00 -12.20 -6.14
N TRP A 45 -8.83 -11.21 -5.26
CA TRP A 45 -9.75 -11.02 -4.14
C TRP A 45 -11.18 -10.77 -4.59
N ASP A 46 -11.36 -9.85 -5.54
CA ASP A 46 -12.68 -9.46 -6.04
C ASP A 46 -13.34 -10.63 -6.77
N GLU A 47 -12.59 -11.38 -7.59
CA GLU A 47 -13.08 -12.59 -8.28
C GLU A 47 -13.57 -13.65 -7.28
N LEU A 48 -12.84 -13.87 -6.19
CA LEU A 48 -13.24 -14.82 -5.14
C LEU A 48 -14.49 -14.35 -4.39
N ALA A 49 -14.62 -13.05 -4.14
CA ALA A 49 -15.79 -12.47 -3.49
C ALA A 49 -17.03 -12.58 -4.40
N GLU A 50 -16.88 -12.24 -5.69
CA GLU A 50 -17.93 -12.35 -6.70
C GLU A 50 -18.39 -13.80 -6.88
N GLN A 51 -17.46 -14.76 -6.96
CA GLN A 51 -17.81 -16.17 -7.02
C GLN A 51 -18.61 -16.61 -5.79
N ALA A 52 -18.20 -16.21 -4.59
CA ALA A 52 -18.91 -16.56 -3.35
C ALA A 52 -20.32 -15.96 -3.28
N ILE A 53 -20.53 -14.79 -3.88
CA ILE A 53 -21.86 -14.16 -4.01
C ILE A 53 -22.70 -14.96 -5.01
N SER A 54 -22.17 -15.20 -6.21
CA SER A 54 -22.81 -15.99 -7.27
C SER A 54 -23.25 -17.38 -6.78
N ASP A 55 -22.38 -18.07 -6.04
CA ASP A 55 -22.67 -19.38 -5.46
C ASP A 55 -23.83 -19.35 -4.45
N ALA A 56 -23.99 -18.26 -3.69
CA ALA A 56 -25.09 -18.11 -2.75
C ALA A 56 -26.41 -17.77 -3.45
N GLU A 57 -26.36 -16.97 -4.51
CA GLU A 57 -27.52 -16.70 -5.36
C GLU A 57 -28.05 -17.98 -6.01
N ALA A 58 -27.15 -18.84 -6.51
CA ALA A 58 -27.48 -20.12 -7.10
C ALA A 58 -28.13 -21.11 -6.10
N LYS A 59 -27.80 -21.01 -4.81
CA LYS A 59 -28.39 -21.85 -3.74
C LYS A 59 -29.79 -21.41 -3.31
N GLY A 60 -30.21 -20.21 -3.69
CA GLY A 60 -31.54 -19.69 -3.46
C GLY A 60 -31.63 -18.59 -2.40
N LYS A 61 -32.79 -17.91 -2.38
CA LYS A 61 -33.05 -16.73 -1.53
C LYS A 61 -32.81 -17.01 -0.05
N GLY A 62 -32.05 -16.13 0.58
CA GLY A 62 -31.74 -16.20 2.02
C GLY A 62 -30.42 -16.91 2.35
N THR A 63 -29.75 -17.52 1.36
CA THR A 63 -28.40 -18.07 1.56
C THR A 63 -27.39 -16.94 1.69
N ARG A 64 -26.59 -16.96 2.76
CA ARG A 64 -25.53 -15.97 2.99
C ARG A 64 -24.30 -16.32 2.13
N PRO A 65 -23.75 -15.39 1.34
CA PRO A 65 -22.47 -15.56 0.65
C PRO A 65 -21.35 -15.94 1.61
N ALA A 66 -20.56 -16.94 1.22
CA ALA A 66 -19.36 -17.34 1.95
C ALA A 66 -18.15 -16.51 1.49
N VAL A 67 -18.34 -15.18 1.39
CA VAL A 67 -17.28 -14.25 0.98
C VAL A 67 -16.16 -14.32 2.01
N PRO A 68 -14.90 -14.51 1.60
CA PRO A 68 -13.82 -14.58 2.56
C PRO A 68 -13.70 -13.24 3.31
N GLN A 69 -13.17 -13.29 4.54
CA GLN A 69 -13.04 -12.09 5.37
C GLN A 69 -12.08 -11.09 4.74
N ASN A 70 -12.50 -9.83 4.55
CA ASN A 70 -11.64 -8.78 4.01
C ASN A 70 -10.37 -8.63 4.87
N ASP A 71 -9.22 -8.69 4.19
CA ASP A 71 -7.91 -8.61 4.79
C ASP A 71 -7.25 -7.24 4.55
N ASN A 72 -7.28 -6.39 5.57
CA ASN A 72 -6.66 -5.07 5.56
C ASN A 72 -5.12 -5.11 5.69
N THR A 73 -4.51 -6.28 5.83
CA THR A 73 -3.07 -6.44 6.08
C THR A 73 -2.26 -6.87 4.85
N SER A 74 -2.90 -7.48 3.84
CA SER A 74 -2.19 -7.95 2.64
C SER A 74 -1.53 -6.82 1.85
N LEU A 75 -2.26 -5.74 1.56
CA LEU A 75 -1.74 -4.58 0.85
C LEU A 75 -0.56 -3.90 1.58
N PRO A 76 -0.66 -3.51 2.87
CA PRO A 76 0.47 -2.89 3.55
C PRO A 76 1.66 -3.86 3.73
N THR A 77 1.43 -5.16 3.87
CA THR A 77 2.52 -6.15 3.94
C THR A 77 3.20 -6.31 2.59
N PHE A 78 2.45 -6.32 1.49
CA PHE A 78 2.99 -6.33 0.14
C PHE A 78 3.91 -5.12 -0.09
N LEU A 79 3.47 -3.92 0.28
CA LEU A 79 4.29 -2.71 0.16
C LEU A 79 5.55 -2.77 1.05
N LYS A 80 5.48 -3.36 2.25
CA LYS A 80 6.66 -3.60 3.09
C LYS A 80 7.67 -4.53 2.42
N TYR A 81 7.22 -5.59 1.74
CA TYR A 81 8.11 -6.47 0.98
C TYR A 81 8.72 -5.77 -0.23
N CYS A 82 7.93 -4.96 -0.96
CA CYS A 82 8.47 -4.12 -2.02
C CYS A 82 9.56 -3.16 -1.52
N ALA A 83 9.36 -2.54 -0.35
CA ALA A 83 10.38 -1.70 0.28
C ALA A 83 11.63 -2.50 0.71
N ALA A 84 11.43 -3.67 1.32
CA ALA A 84 12.54 -4.56 1.73
C ALA A 84 13.37 -5.07 0.54
N LEU A 85 12.74 -5.21 -0.63
CA LEU A 85 13.40 -5.58 -1.90
C LEU A 85 14.04 -4.36 -2.61
N GLY A 86 13.88 -3.14 -2.08
CA GLY A 86 14.37 -1.92 -2.74
C GLY A 86 13.65 -1.63 -4.06
N LEU A 87 12.37 -2.00 -4.17
CA LEU A 87 11.53 -1.76 -5.35
C LEU A 87 10.71 -0.47 -5.25
N VAL A 88 10.69 0.16 -4.08
CA VAL A 88 10.05 1.47 -3.86
C VAL A 88 11.10 2.55 -4.14
N PRO A 89 10.74 3.67 -4.80
CA PRO A 89 11.65 4.80 -4.96
C PRO A 89 12.24 5.18 -3.61
N GLU A 90 13.55 5.44 -3.56
CA GLU A 90 14.12 6.07 -2.38
C GLU A 90 13.37 7.38 -2.15
N GLU A 91 12.95 7.64 -0.92
CA GLU A 91 12.42 8.95 -0.57
C GLU A 91 13.43 10.00 -1.05
N GLU A 92 13.02 10.89 -1.95
CA GLU A 92 13.85 12.01 -2.34
C GLU A 92 14.19 12.74 -1.04
N LYS A 93 15.45 12.60 -0.60
CA LYS A 93 15.96 13.41 0.52
C LYS A 93 15.62 14.84 0.15
N PRO A 94 14.85 15.55 0.98
CA PRO A 94 14.45 16.92 0.67
C PRO A 94 15.73 17.64 0.25
N ALA A 95 15.71 18.21 -0.96
CA ALA A 95 16.86 18.90 -1.50
C ALA A 95 17.42 19.77 -0.39
N LYS A 96 18.67 19.52 0.04
CA LYS A 96 19.29 20.27 1.13
C LYS A 96 18.99 21.73 0.84
N PRO A 97 18.26 22.45 1.70
CA PRO A 97 17.98 23.85 1.44
C PRO A 97 19.34 24.49 1.19
N ALA A 98 19.50 25.12 0.02
CA ALA A 98 20.64 25.97 -0.23
C ALA A 98 20.81 26.82 1.02
N ARG A 99 22.03 26.86 1.58
CA ARG A 99 22.38 27.49 2.87
C ARG A 99 22.04 28.98 2.84
N GLY A 100 20.75 29.28 2.89
CA GLY A 100 20.13 30.56 3.12
C GLY A 100 19.90 30.65 4.61
N LYS A 101 20.23 31.82 5.16
CA LYS A 101 20.23 32.16 6.58
C LYS A 101 19.07 31.51 7.33
N ALA A 102 19.40 30.88 8.46
CA ALA A 102 18.43 30.37 9.42
C ALA A 102 17.40 31.46 9.75
N ALA A 103 16.16 31.27 9.29
CA ALA A 103 15.01 31.89 9.92
C ALA A 103 14.69 31.06 11.17
N LYS A 104 14.58 31.73 12.32
CA LYS A 104 14.11 31.15 13.58
C LYS A 104 12.79 30.40 13.33
N PRO A 105 12.55 29.27 14.01
CA PRO A 105 11.21 28.71 14.07
C PRO A 105 10.30 29.71 14.80
N GLU A 106 9.35 30.30 14.08
CA GLU A 106 8.15 30.85 14.68
C GLU A 106 7.35 29.67 15.27
N ALA A 107 7.01 29.80 16.55
CA ALA A 107 6.17 28.84 17.23
C ALA A 107 4.83 28.75 16.50
N THR A 108 4.43 27.54 16.11
CA THR A 108 3.09 27.26 15.59
C THR A 108 2.05 27.55 16.68
N PRO A 109 0.99 28.34 16.41
CA PRO A 109 0.02 28.83 17.40
C PRO A 109 -1.00 27.77 17.86
N VAL A 110 -0.79 26.49 17.55
CA VAL A 110 -1.79 25.42 17.75
C VAL A 110 -2.03 25.14 19.25
N ALA A 111 -1.10 25.49 20.13
CA ALA A 111 -1.26 25.32 21.57
C ALA A 111 -2.28 26.31 22.16
N ASP A 112 -2.27 27.56 21.70
CA ASP A 112 -3.12 28.62 22.25
C ASP A 112 -4.60 28.42 21.87
N GLU A 113 -4.87 27.91 20.67
CA GLU A 113 -6.25 27.63 20.21
C GLU A 113 -6.88 26.46 20.99
N LEU A 114 -6.11 25.45 21.40
CA LEU A 114 -6.59 24.33 22.21
C LEU A 114 -6.95 24.75 23.63
N GLU A 115 -6.15 25.64 24.24
CA GLU A 115 -6.43 26.17 25.57
C GLU A 115 -7.68 27.07 25.57
N GLU A 116 -7.87 27.89 24.53
CA GLU A 116 -9.07 28.73 24.40
C GLU A 116 -10.35 27.90 24.21
N TYR A 117 -10.27 26.77 23.48
CA TYR A 117 -11.38 25.83 23.35
C TYR A 117 -11.71 25.13 24.66
N LEU A 118 -10.71 24.69 25.42
CA LEU A 118 -10.93 24.02 26.71
C LEU A 118 -11.50 24.97 27.77
N ALA A 119 -11.10 26.25 27.75
CA ALA A 119 -11.62 27.27 28.65
C ALA A 119 -13.10 27.64 28.38
N LYS A 120 -13.60 27.46 27.15
CA LYS A 120 -15.02 27.71 26.80
C LYS A 120 -15.97 26.57 27.17
N ILE A 121 -15.43 25.39 27.53
CA ILE A 121 -16.21 24.19 27.83
C ILE A 121 -16.20 23.88 29.34
N SER A 122 -15.44 24.65 30.15
CA SER A 122 -15.49 24.63 31.62
C SER A 122 -16.44 25.67 32.19
#